data_AF-A0A958W2I7-F1
#
_entry.id   AF-A0A958W2I7-F1
#
_cell.length_a   1.000
_cell.length_b   1.000
_cell.length_c   1.000
_cell.angle_alpha   90.00
_cell.angle_beta   90.00
_cell.angle_gamma   90.00
#
_symmetry.space_group_name_H-M   'P 1'
#
loop_
_entity.id
_entity.type
_entity.pdbx_description
1 polymer ?
#
loop_
_entity_poly.entity_id
_entity_poly.type
_entity_poly.pdbx_seq_one_letter_code
_entity_poly.pdbx_strand_id
1 'polypeptide(L)'
;MFEKVKTHRYGLLVLISLLLVVISFATRFFLLIASDGIAELSLLSIFEAFFIGFFFDLINATYFIIPVLIYLWLCPERIYQKRWHRYILNFILFFFTSLLIFNSFSEWFFWEEFTTRFNFIAVDYLVYTTEVIGNIRQSYPIEWYIGIALAFSALIVYQFRSWTSH
;
A
#
# COMPACT_ATOMS: atom_id res chain seq x y z
N MET A 1 23.44 -1.09 -9.95
CA MET A 1 22.85 -1.84 -8.82
C MET A 1 21.39 -2.21 -9.08
N PHE A 2 20.52 -1.25 -9.42
CA PHE A 2 19.09 -1.50 -9.70
C PHE A 2 18.80 -2.53 -10.81
N GLU A 3 19.57 -2.55 -11.91
CA GLU A 3 19.38 -3.54 -12.98
C GLU A 3 19.62 -5.00 -12.53
N LYS A 4 20.50 -5.22 -11.54
CA LYS A 4 20.71 -6.55 -10.95
C LYS A 4 19.57 -6.95 -10.00
N VAL A 5 18.93 -5.99 -9.34
CA VAL A 5 17.78 -6.23 -8.45
C VAL A 5 16.54 -6.54 -9.27
N LYS A 6 16.32 -5.83 -10.38
CA LYS A 6 15.20 -6.04 -11.31
C LYS A 6 15.12 -7.46 -11.85
N THR A 7 16.26 -8.03 -12.22
CA THR A 7 16.35 -9.36 -12.85
C THR A 7 16.45 -10.48 -11.81
N HIS A 8 16.58 -10.17 -10.53
CA HIS A 8 16.62 -11.16 -9.48
C HIS A 8 15.21 -11.69 -9.17
N ARG A 9 15.12 -12.97 -8.78
CA ARG A 9 13.87 -13.63 -8.36
C ARG A 9 13.11 -12.89 -7.25
N TYR A 10 13.82 -12.14 -6.41
CA TYR A 10 13.26 -11.38 -5.28
C TYR A 10 13.10 -9.88 -5.59
N GLY A 11 13.32 -9.46 -6.84
CA GLY A 11 13.15 -8.06 -7.26
C GLY A 11 11.73 -7.54 -7.03
N LEU A 12 10.73 -8.42 -7.16
CA LEU A 12 9.33 -8.08 -6.86
C LEU A 12 9.12 -7.68 -5.40
N LEU A 13 9.81 -8.33 -4.44
CA LEU A 13 9.70 -7.98 -3.02
C LEU A 13 10.19 -6.56 -2.79
N VAL A 14 11.35 -6.22 -3.36
CA VAL A 14 11.94 -4.87 -3.26
C VAL A 14 11.01 -3.82 -3.88
N LEU A 15 10.39 -4.13 -5.02
CA LEU A 15 9.44 -3.24 -5.67
C LEU A 15 8.19 -2.99 -4.80
N ILE A 16 7.59 -4.05 -4.23
CA ILE A 16 6.42 -3.93 -3.35
C ILE A 16 6.78 -3.11 -2.10
N SER A 17 7.93 -3.37 -1.48
CA SER A 17 8.41 -2.60 -0.33
C SER A 17 8.62 -1.12 -0.67
N LEU A 18 9.23 -0.82 -1.83
CA LEU A 18 9.41 0.56 -2.28
C LEU A 18 8.07 1.26 -2.53
N LEU A 19 7.13 0.59 -3.21
CA LEU A 19 5.80 1.14 -3.47
C LEU A 19 5.06 1.43 -2.18
N LEU A 20 5.10 0.51 -1.20
CA LEU A 20 4.51 0.72 0.13
C LEU A 20 5.11 1.96 0.79
N VAL A 21 6.44 2.05 0.90
CA VAL A 21 7.10 3.20 1.55
C VAL A 21 6.77 4.52 0.86
N VAL A 22 6.78 4.55 -0.48
CA VAL A 22 6.46 5.75 -1.26
C VAL A 22 4.99 6.16 -1.07
N ILE A 23 4.06 5.22 -1.15
CA ILE A 23 2.63 5.47 -0.98
C ILE A 23 2.33 5.92 0.47
N SER A 24 2.91 5.27 1.49
CA SER A 24 2.77 5.66 2.89
C SER A 24 3.33 7.05 3.16
N PHE A 25 4.50 7.38 2.58
CA PHE A 25 5.10 8.69 2.71
C PHE A 25 4.23 9.77 2.04
N ALA A 26 3.72 9.51 0.83
CA ALA A 26 2.80 10.41 0.14
C ALA A 26 1.51 10.60 0.94
N THR A 27 0.94 9.53 1.49
CA THR A 27 -0.24 9.59 2.36
C THR A 27 0.02 10.49 3.55
N ARG A 28 1.14 10.30 4.27
CA ARG A 28 1.53 11.15 5.40
C ARG A 28 1.70 12.61 5.00
N PHE A 29 2.25 12.87 3.83
CA PHE A 29 2.40 14.23 3.30
C PHE A 29 1.04 14.89 3.02
N PHE A 30 0.09 14.18 2.40
CA PHE A 30 -1.26 14.69 2.21
C PHE A 30 -1.99 14.92 3.54
N LEU A 31 -1.84 14.02 4.51
CA LEU A 31 -2.41 14.19 5.84
C LEU A 31 -1.83 15.40 6.59
N LEU A 32 -0.52 15.67 6.42
CA LEU A 32 0.11 16.87 6.98
C LEU A 32 -0.51 18.14 6.40
N ILE A 33 -0.75 18.19 5.08
CA ILE A 33 -1.39 19.34 4.42
C ILE A 33 -2.83 19.50 4.89
N ALA A 34 -3.56 18.39 5.08
CA ALA A 34 -4.94 18.40 5.55
C ALA A 34 -5.09 18.76 7.04
N SER A 35 -3.99 18.76 7.79
CA SER A 35 -3.98 19.06 9.22
C SER A 35 -4.01 20.58 9.45
N ASP A 36 -5.10 21.25 9.09
CA ASP A 36 -5.30 22.68 9.34
C ASP A 36 -5.41 22.96 10.84
N GLY A 37 -4.43 23.67 11.41
CA GLY A 37 -4.54 24.35 12.72
C GLY A 37 -4.53 23.48 13.98
N ILE A 38 -4.35 22.16 13.89
CA ILE A 38 -4.43 21.24 15.05
C ILE A 38 -3.10 21.09 15.81
N ALA A 39 -1.99 21.61 15.28
CA ALA A 39 -0.72 21.62 15.97
C ALA A 39 -0.01 22.96 15.78
N GLU A 40 0.59 23.47 16.85
CA GLU A 40 1.75 24.37 16.76
C GLU A 40 2.86 23.57 16.05
N LEU A 41 2.81 23.52 14.72
CA LEU A 41 3.69 22.72 13.88
C LEU A 41 5.12 23.28 13.94
N SER A 42 5.87 22.80 14.93
CA SER A 42 7.32 22.96 14.94
C SER A 42 7.94 22.12 13.83
N LEU A 43 9.00 22.64 13.19
CA LEU A 43 9.78 21.85 12.22
C LEU A 43 10.28 20.53 12.81
N LEU A 44 10.53 20.51 14.13
CA LEU A 44 10.97 19.32 14.84
C LEU A 44 9.88 18.24 14.89
N SER A 45 8.62 18.61 15.19
CA SER A 45 7.53 17.62 15.29
C SER A 45 7.17 17.03 13.92
N ILE A 46 7.26 17.83 12.85
CA ILE A 46 7.12 17.34 11.48
C ILE A 46 8.23 16.33 11.18
N PHE A 47 9.49 16.68 11.47
CA PHE A 47 10.61 15.77 11.22
C PHE A 47 10.46 14.46 12.01
N GLU A 48 10.12 14.53 13.29
CA GLU A 48 9.87 13.36 14.13
C GLU A 48 8.74 12.49 13.58
N ALA A 49 7.61 13.07 13.18
CA ALA A 49 6.48 12.34 12.62
C ALA A 49 6.86 11.59 11.32
N PHE A 50 7.65 12.24 10.46
CA PHE A 50 8.11 11.62 9.21
C PHE A 50 9.20 10.56 9.45
N PHE A 51 10.11 10.80 10.38
CA PHE A 51 11.19 9.87 10.71
C PHE A 51 10.67 8.60 11.40
N ILE A 52 9.88 8.77 12.45
CA ILE A 52 9.22 7.66 13.16
C ILE A 52 8.29 6.93 12.20
N GLY A 53 7.51 7.67 11.42
CA GLY A 53 6.62 7.11 10.42
C GLY A 53 7.36 6.27 9.37
N PHE A 54 8.49 6.75 8.85
CA PHE A 54 9.32 5.99 7.90
C PHE A 54 9.82 4.68 8.52
N PHE A 55 10.23 4.68 9.79
CA PHE A 55 10.64 3.45 10.48
C PHE A 55 9.48 2.44 10.58
N PHE A 56 8.28 2.92 10.93
CA PHE A 56 7.07 2.07 10.90
C PHE A 56 6.72 1.57 9.50
N ASP A 57 6.94 2.37 8.46
CA ASP A 57 6.71 1.95 7.07
C ASP A 57 7.65 0.81 6.67
N LEU A 58 8.92 0.82 7.12
CA LEU A 58 9.87 -0.27 6.88
C LEU A 58 9.49 -1.56 7.62
N ILE A 59 9.02 -1.43 8.86
CA ILE A 59 8.49 -2.57 9.63
C ILE A 59 7.26 -3.14 8.93
N ASN A 60 6.32 -2.29 8.53
CA ASN A 60 5.12 -2.69 7.81
C ASN A 60 5.48 -3.37 6.49
N ALA A 61 6.45 -2.83 5.74
CA ALA A 61 6.95 -3.45 4.52
C ALA A 61 7.47 -4.87 4.74
N THR A 62 8.11 -5.13 5.88
CA THR A 62 8.57 -6.49 6.23
C THR A 62 7.40 -7.44 6.42
N TYR A 63 6.35 -7.05 7.14
CA TYR A 63 5.15 -7.88 7.30
C TYR A 63 4.41 -8.08 5.97
N PHE A 64 4.31 -7.02 5.17
CA PHE A 64 3.55 -7.00 3.93
C PHE A 64 4.14 -7.92 2.86
N ILE A 65 5.47 -8.07 2.80
CA ILE A 65 6.13 -8.95 1.81
C ILE A 65 6.13 -10.43 2.20
N ILE A 66 5.82 -10.80 3.46
CA ILE A 66 5.89 -12.20 3.93
C ILE A 66 5.09 -13.16 3.03
N PRO A 67 3.83 -12.88 2.65
CA PRO A 67 3.07 -13.80 1.81
C PRO A 67 3.72 -14.03 0.43
N VAL A 68 4.26 -12.97 -0.17
CA VAL A 68 4.95 -13.03 -1.46
C VAL A 68 6.29 -13.73 -1.34
N LEU A 69 7.01 -13.51 -0.24
CA LEU A 69 8.26 -14.19 0.08
C LEU A 69 8.03 -15.70 0.20
N ILE A 70 7.01 -16.13 0.95
CA ILE A 70 6.65 -17.55 1.10
C ILE A 70 6.26 -18.14 -0.25
N TYR A 71 5.44 -17.44 -1.04
CA TYR A 71 5.07 -17.88 -2.39
C TYR A 71 6.30 -18.08 -3.28
N LEU A 72 7.19 -17.08 -3.34
CA LEU A 72 8.40 -17.14 -4.14
C LEU A 72 9.39 -18.18 -3.61
N TRP A 73 9.44 -18.42 -2.30
CA TRP A 73 10.31 -19.43 -1.70
C TRP A 73 9.85 -20.85 -2.05
N LEU A 74 8.54 -21.11 -1.99
CA LEU A 74 7.95 -22.41 -2.32
C LEU A 74 7.92 -22.68 -3.84
N CYS A 75 7.96 -21.65 -4.69
CA CYS A 75 7.89 -21.80 -6.14
C CYS A 75 9.15 -22.50 -6.71
N PRO A 76 9.05 -23.68 -7.35
CA PRO A 76 10.19 -24.30 -8.00
C PRO A 76 10.71 -23.47 -9.17
N GLU A 77 12.03 -23.49 -9.40
CA GLU A 77 12.66 -22.75 -10.50
C GLU A 77 12.07 -23.09 -11.88
N ARG A 78 11.64 -24.35 -12.06
CA ARG A 78 10.98 -24.82 -13.29
C ARG A 78 9.65 -24.12 -13.59
N ILE A 79 8.92 -23.71 -12.54
CA ILE A 79 7.67 -22.98 -12.66
C ILE A 79 7.96 -21.49 -12.86
N TYR A 80 8.93 -20.96 -12.10
CA TYR A 80 9.34 -19.56 -12.16
C TYR A 80 9.70 -19.11 -13.59
N GLN A 81 10.41 -19.96 -14.35
CA GLN A 81 10.85 -19.69 -15.72
C GLN A 81 9.75 -19.84 -16.79
N LYS A 82 8.52 -20.25 -16.43
CA LYS A 82 7.43 -20.41 -17.41
C LYS A 82 6.85 -19.04 -17.77
N ARG A 83 6.60 -18.81 -19.06
CA ARG A 83 5.98 -17.57 -19.55
C ARG A 83 4.65 -17.19 -18.88
N TRP A 84 3.86 -18.19 -18.47
CA TRP A 84 2.57 -17.93 -17.79
C TRP A 84 2.75 -17.44 -16.35
N HIS A 85 3.85 -17.79 -15.69
CA HIS A 85 4.16 -17.37 -14.33
C HIS A 85 4.30 -15.84 -14.22
N ARG A 86 4.73 -15.18 -15.32
CA ARG A 86 4.71 -13.71 -15.44
C ARG A 86 3.34 -13.10 -15.15
N TYR A 87 2.25 -13.73 -15.59
CA TYR A 87 0.90 -13.23 -15.31
C TYR A 87 0.56 -13.33 -13.83
N ILE A 88 1.05 -14.36 -13.12
CA ILE A 88 0.90 -14.44 -11.67
C ILE A 88 1.67 -13.32 -10.98
N LEU A 89 2.93 -13.09 -11.34
CA LEU A 89 3.73 -12.02 -10.74
C LEU A 89 3.10 -10.64 -10.98
N ASN A 90 2.58 -10.39 -12.18
CA ASN A 90 1.83 -9.17 -12.50
C ASN A 90 0.54 -9.07 -11.69
N PHE A 91 -0.18 -10.17 -11.50
CA PHE A 91 -1.38 -10.21 -10.68
C PHE A 91 -1.07 -9.94 -9.20
N ILE A 92 0.02 -10.51 -8.66
CA ILE A 92 0.49 -10.23 -7.31
C ILE A 92 0.82 -8.74 -7.18
N LEU A 93 1.60 -8.18 -8.10
CA LEU A 93 1.91 -6.74 -8.08
C LEU A 93 0.64 -5.89 -8.15
N PHE A 94 -0.30 -6.24 -9.03
CA PHE A 94 -1.59 -5.56 -9.17
C PHE A 94 -2.40 -5.59 -7.88
N PHE A 95 -2.52 -6.77 -7.27
CA PHE A 95 -3.29 -6.96 -6.05
C PHE A 95 -2.71 -6.17 -4.89
N PHE A 96 -1.40 -6.27 -4.66
CA PHE A 96 -0.71 -5.57 -3.58
C PHE A 96 -0.75 -4.04 -3.78
N THR A 97 -0.58 -3.55 -5.01
CA THR A 97 -0.70 -2.11 -5.29
C THR A 97 -2.12 -1.60 -5.12
N SER A 98 -3.13 -2.39 -5.50
CA SER A 98 -4.54 -2.03 -5.30
C SER A 98 -4.88 -1.91 -3.82
N LEU A 99 -4.38 -2.85 -3.00
CA LEU A 99 -4.53 -2.79 -1.55
C LEU A 99 -3.87 -1.55 -0.95
N LEU A 100 -2.64 -1.21 -1.37
CA LEU A 100 -1.93 -0.04 -0.85
C LEU A 100 -2.64 1.27 -1.18
N ILE A 101 -3.10 1.43 -2.43
CA ILE A 101 -3.81 2.65 -2.85
C ILE A 101 -5.16 2.75 -2.15
N PHE A 102 -5.91 1.64 -2.06
CA PHE A 102 -7.18 1.62 -1.34
C PHE A 102 -7.00 1.90 0.16
N ASN A 103 -5.92 1.38 0.77
CA ASN A 103 -5.57 1.69 2.15
C ASN A 103 -5.29 3.18 2.33
N SER A 104 -4.58 3.84 1.42
CA SER A 104 -4.37 5.30 1.46
C SER A 104 -5.67 6.10 1.42
N PHE A 105 -6.64 5.71 0.58
CA PHE A 105 -7.97 6.34 0.60
C PHE A 105 -8.70 6.09 1.92
N SER A 106 -8.62 4.87 2.44
CA SER A 106 -9.24 4.51 3.72
C SER A 106 -8.66 5.32 4.88
N GLU A 107 -7.34 5.53 4.89
CA GLU A 107 -6.67 6.39 5.87
C GLU A 107 -7.09 7.85 5.74
N TRP A 108 -7.24 8.37 4.51
CA TRP A 108 -7.72 9.72 4.28
C TRP A 108 -9.11 9.95 4.89
N PHE A 109 -10.07 9.07 4.59
CA PHE A 109 -11.43 9.20 5.15
C PHE A 109 -11.46 9.01 6.66
N PHE A 110 -10.66 8.09 7.18
CA PHE A 110 -10.53 7.90 8.62
C PHE A 110 -9.94 9.15 9.29
N TRP A 111 -8.98 9.82 8.64
CA TRP A 111 -8.42 11.08 9.12
C TRP A 111 -9.43 12.23 9.08
N GLU A 112 -10.24 12.35 8.04
CA GLU A 112 -11.30 13.37 7.98
C GLU A 112 -12.31 13.22 9.13
N GLU A 113 -12.67 11.98 9.47
CA GLU A 113 -13.65 11.71 10.53
C GLU A 113 -13.06 11.84 11.95
N PHE A 114 -11.85 11.34 12.17
CA PHE A 114 -11.29 11.17 13.52
C PHE A 114 -10.02 11.96 13.78
N THR A 115 -9.48 12.66 12.78
CA THR A 115 -8.25 13.46 12.88
C THR A 115 -7.06 12.68 13.45
N THR A 116 -7.06 11.37 13.25
CA THR A 116 -6.04 10.43 13.71
C THR A 116 -5.85 9.36 12.64
N ARG A 117 -4.71 8.67 12.63
CA ARG A 117 -4.56 7.45 11.82
C ARG A 117 -5.28 6.29 12.49
N PHE A 118 -5.40 5.16 11.78
CA PHE A 118 -6.04 3.95 12.30
C PHE A 118 -5.56 3.61 13.71
N ASN A 119 -6.53 3.43 14.60
CA ASN A 119 -6.33 3.15 16.02
C ASN A 119 -7.38 2.11 16.46
N PHE A 120 -7.65 1.99 17.76
CA PHE A 120 -8.63 1.03 18.27
C PHE A 120 -10.07 1.25 17.75
N ILE A 121 -10.44 2.46 17.32
CA ILE A 121 -11.75 2.74 16.72
C ILE A 121 -11.92 1.95 15.42
N ALA A 122 -10.84 1.78 14.64
CA ALA A 122 -10.88 0.95 13.43
C ALA A 122 -11.16 -0.53 13.74
N VAL A 123 -10.86 -0.99 14.96
CA VAL A 123 -11.22 -2.36 15.40
C VAL A 123 -12.72 -2.46 15.63
N ASP A 124 -13.36 -1.43 16.21
CA ASP A 124 -14.81 -1.40 16.37
C ASP A 124 -15.53 -1.49 15.00
N TYR A 125 -14.93 -0.93 13.95
CA TYR A 125 -15.46 -1.02 12.59
C TYR A 125 -15.44 -2.46 12.04
N LEU A 126 -14.52 -3.30 12.52
CA LEU A 126 -14.45 -4.72 12.19
C LEU A 126 -15.41 -5.58 13.03
N VAL A 127 -15.88 -5.06 14.17
CA VAL A 127 -16.89 -5.73 15.00
C VAL A 127 -18.29 -5.40 14.48
N TYR A 128 -18.57 -4.11 14.22
CA TYR A 128 -19.86 -3.60 13.76
C TYR A 128 -19.91 -3.41 12.24
N THR A 129 -19.48 -4.45 11.51
CA THR A 129 -19.28 -4.38 10.04
C THR A 129 -20.56 -4.04 9.27
N THR A 130 -21.72 -4.55 9.70
CA THR A 130 -22.98 -4.36 8.99
C THR A 130 -23.44 -2.91 9.01
N GLU A 131 -23.40 -2.27 10.18
CA GLU A 131 -23.76 -0.86 10.31
C GLU A 131 -22.75 0.03 9.57
N VAL A 132 -21.45 -0.22 9.77
CA VAL A 132 -20.38 0.59 9.20
C VAL A 132 -20.36 0.50 7.67
N ILE A 133 -20.49 -0.69 7.09
CA ILE A 133 -20.55 -0.85 5.62
C ILE A 133 -21.79 -0.14 5.06
N GLY A 134 -22.93 -0.22 5.75
CA GLY A 134 -24.14 0.50 5.38
C GLY A 134 -23.92 2.01 5.33
N ASN A 135 -23.33 2.57 6.39
CA ASN A 135 -23.03 4.00 6.49
C ASN A 135 -22.03 4.44 5.40
N ILE A 136 -20.95 3.68 5.17
CA ILE A 136 -19.94 4.01 4.15
C ILE A 136 -20.57 4.08 2.76
N ARG A 137 -21.43 3.11 2.40
CA ARG A 137 -22.08 3.07 1.08
C ARG A 137 -23.07 4.23 0.86
N GLN A 138 -23.63 4.77 1.93
CA GLN A 138 -24.55 5.91 1.87
C GLN A 138 -23.79 7.24 1.82
N SER A 139 -22.68 7.34 2.55
CA SER A 139 -21.91 8.58 2.71
C SER A 139 -20.85 8.79 1.63
N TYR A 140 -20.27 7.73 1.08
CA TYR A 140 -19.14 7.81 0.15
C TYR A 140 -19.39 6.97 -1.11
N PRO A 141 -19.04 7.48 -2.30
CA PRO A 141 -19.16 6.72 -3.53
C PRO A 141 -17.97 5.75 -3.68
N ILE A 142 -17.99 4.67 -2.91
CA ILE A 142 -16.88 3.71 -2.76
C ILE A 142 -16.46 3.06 -4.09
N GLU A 143 -17.39 2.91 -5.01
CA GLU A 143 -17.17 2.34 -6.34
C GLU A 143 -16.15 3.15 -7.15
N TRP A 144 -16.18 4.49 -7.04
CA TRP A 144 -15.22 5.35 -7.72
C TRP A 144 -13.82 5.18 -7.13
N TYR A 145 -13.68 5.13 -5.81
CA TYR A 145 -12.37 4.97 -5.16
C TYR A 145 -11.76 3.60 -5.46
N ILE A 146 -12.57 2.54 -5.48
CA ILE A 146 -12.14 1.21 -5.92
C ILE A 146 -11.71 1.27 -7.40
N GLY A 147 -12.51 1.87 -8.27
CA GLY A 147 -12.18 2.01 -9.69
C GLY A 147 -10.87 2.76 -9.93
N ILE A 148 -10.66 3.86 -9.21
CA ILE A 148 -9.41 4.64 -9.24
C ILE A 148 -8.24 3.80 -8.74
N ALA A 149 -8.38 3.10 -7.61
CA ALA A 149 -7.32 2.25 -7.06
C ALA A 149 -6.91 1.15 -8.05
N LEU A 150 -7.87 0.50 -8.70
CA LEU A 150 -7.61 -0.52 -9.72
C LEU A 150 -6.97 0.08 -10.97
N ALA A 151 -7.42 1.25 -11.44
CA ALA A 151 -6.86 1.92 -12.61
C ALA A 151 -5.40 2.34 -12.40
N PHE A 152 -5.08 2.96 -11.26
CA PHE A 152 -3.70 3.31 -10.91
C PHE A 152 -2.83 2.09 -10.71
N SER A 153 -3.36 1.02 -10.09
CA SER A 153 -2.63 -0.24 -9.95
C SER A 153 -2.32 -0.88 -11.31
N ALA A 154 -3.25 -0.84 -12.25
CA ALA A 154 -3.02 -1.30 -13.62
C ALA A 154 -1.92 -0.47 -14.31
N LEU A 155 -1.92 0.85 -14.11
CA LEU A 155 -0.87 1.73 -14.62
C LEU A 155 0.50 1.41 -14.02
N ILE A 156 0.58 1.19 -12.70
CA ILE A 156 1.82 0.81 -12.02
C ILE A 156 2.33 -0.52 -12.55
N VAL A 157 1.46 -1.54 -12.67
CA VAL A 157 1.85 -2.84 -13.24
C VAL A 157 2.34 -2.68 -14.67
N TYR A 158 1.68 -1.86 -15.49
CA TYR A 158 2.12 -1.57 -16.84
C TYR A 158 3.52 -0.94 -16.88
N GLN A 159 3.77 0.05 -16.02
CA GLN A 159 5.06 0.74 -15.92
C GLN A 159 6.19 -0.17 -15.42
N PHE A 160 5.88 -1.06 -14.47
CA PHE A 160 6.86 -1.95 -13.83
C PHE A 160 6.83 -3.39 -14.38
N ARG A 161 6.16 -3.63 -15.50
CA ARG A 161 6.05 -4.96 -16.15
C ARG A 161 7.37 -5.62 -16.55
N SER A 162 8.46 -4.86 -16.55
CA SER A 162 9.83 -5.33 -16.81
C SER A 162 10.45 -6.01 -15.59
N TRP A 163 9.94 -5.73 -14.38
CA TRP A 163 10.39 -6.37 -13.14
C TRP A 163 9.82 -7.79 -12.96
N THR A 164 8.81 -8.14 -13.74
CA THR A 164 8.17 -9.47 -13.74
C THR A 164 8.48 -10.27 -14.99
N SER A 165 9.21 -9.68 -15.95
CA SER A 165 9.63 -10.37 -17.17
C SER A 165 10.98 -11.05 -16.95
N HIS A 166 10.93 -12.34 -16.60
CA HIS A 166 12.05 -13.26 -16.54
C HIS A 166 11.94 -14.29 -17.67
#